data_AF-A0AAD7LX87-F1
#
_entry.id   AF-A0AAD7LX87-F1
#
_cell.length_a   1.000
_cell.length_b   1.000
_cell.length_c   1.000
_cell.angle_alpha   90.00
_cell.angle_beta   90.00
_cell.angle_gamma   90.00
#
_symmetry.space_group_name_H-M   'P 1'
#
loop_
_entity.id
_entity.type
_entity.pdbx_description
1 polymer ?
#
loop_
_entity_poly.entity_id
_entity_poly.type
_entity_poly.pdbx_seq_one_letter_code
_entity_poly.pdbx_strand_id
1 'polypeptide(L)'
;MAQMVKLFPYHLAEYVCRVMRVSPFRYYCDMIFEVMRNEQPYGSIPNFSAADALLVTGIERNEFIDIMNKCRYKKIMWKLNKSIAKEFLPTQPVDFPIEPWWGVCFVNFTLEEFKKLSEEEMATIDQVCKEEANSFILFDPDIAKGLHRRGLIYFDVPVYPDDRFQERINDAPPPFTL
;
A
#
# COMPACT_ATOMS: atom_id res chain seq x y z
N MET A 1 15.70 22.08 -6.52
CA MET A 1 15.70 20.89 -5.64
C MET A 1 14.62 19.96 -6.17
N ALA A 2 15.00 18.90 -6.88
CA ALA A 2 14.06 18.03 -7.59
C ALA A 2 13.07 17.42 -6.60
N GLN A 3 11.78 17.72 -6.79
CA GLN A 3 10.70 17.11 -6.03
C GLN A 3 10.55 15.68 -6.54
N MET A 4 11.35 14.77 -5.97
CA MET A 4 11.37 13.36 -6.35
C MET A 4 9.95 12.81 -6.19
N VAL A 5 9.41 12.22 -7.27
CA VAL A 5 8.10 11.58 -7.29
C VAL A 5 8.08 10.51 -6.18
N LYS A 6 7.24 10.69 -5.16
CA LYS A 6 7.10 9.75 -4.03
C LYS A 6 5.93 8.77 -4.21
N LEU A 7 5.45 8.60 -5.44
CA LEU A 7 4.48 7.56 -5.75
C LEU A 7 5.17 6.21 -5.65
N PHE A 8 4.46 5.19 -5.19
CA PHE A 8 4.93 3.82 -5.33
C PHE A 8 5.33 3.59 -6.80
N PRO A 9 6.56 3.13 -7.08
CA PRO A 9 7.06 3.07 -8.45
C PRO A 9 6.46 1.84 -9.14
N TYR A 10 5.19 1.94 -9.57
CA TYR A 10 4.45 0.84 -10.19
C TYR A 10 5.18 0.22 -11.39
N HIS A 11 5.83 1.05 -12.21
CA HIS A 11 6.70 0.60 -13.31
C HIS A 11 7.92 -0.23 -12.88
N LEU A 12 8.30 -0.18 -11.59
CA LEU A 12 9.35 -1.00 -10.98
C LEU A 12 8.77 -1.93 -9.90
N ALA A 13 7.45 -2.12 -9.84
CA ALA A 13 6.78 -2.85 -8.78
C ALA A 13 7.35 -4.25 -8.62
N GLU A 14 7.67 -4.92 -9.72
CA GLU A 14 8.32 -6.23 -9.69
C GLU A 14 9.64 -6.20 -8.91
N TYR A 15 10.54 -5.26 -9.23
CA TYR A 15 11.80 -5.11 -8.52
C TYR A 15 11.59 -4.73 -7.05
N VAL A 16 10.68 -3.79 -6.77
CA VAL A 16 10.41 -3.30 -5.41
C VAL A 16 9.82 -4.39 -4.52
N CYS A 17 8.85 -5.15 -5.03
CA CYS A 17 8.16 -6.19 -4.28
C CYS A 17 8.98 -7.49 -4.21
N ARG A 18 9.65 -7.90 -5.29
CA ARG A 18 10.38 -9.18 -5.33
C ARG A 18 11.82 -9.09 -4.84
N VAL A 19 12.53 -8.02 -5.17
CA VAL A 19 13.95 -7.85 -4.81
C VAL A 19 14.09 -7.07 -3.51
N MET A 20 13.45 -5.90 -3.40
CA MET A 20 13.56 -5.09 -2.18
C MET A 20 12.62 -5.57 -1.06
N ARG A 21 11.65 -6.44 -1.38
CA ARG A 21 10.67 -7.00 -0.43
C ARG A 21 9.82 -5.92 0.25
N VAL A 22 9.41 -4.92 -0.52
CA VAL A 22 8.62 -3.79 -0.05
C VAL A 22 7.26 -3.81 -0.75
N SER A 23 6.19 -4.05 0.02
CA SER A 23 4.81 -3.89 -0.49
C SER A 23 4.44 -2.40 -0.61
N PRO A 24 3.42 -2.05 -1.42
CA PRO A 24 2.91 -0.67 -1.50
C PRO A 24 2.53 -0.09 -0.14
N PHE A 25 1.89 -0.89 0.72
CA PHE A 25 1.57 -0.50 2.10
C PHE A 25 2.83 -0.11 2.89
N ARG A 26 3.86 -0.95 2.86
CA ARG A 26 5.10 -0.68 3.58
C ARG A 26 5.82 0.54 3.03
N TYR A 27 5.81 0.71 1.70
CA TYR A 27 6.40 1.88 1.04
C TYR A 27 5.73 3.17 1.53
N TYR A 28 4.40 3.23 1.57
CA TYR A 28 3.68 4.43 2.00
C TYR A 28 3.81 4.70 3.50
N CYS A 29 3.81 3.66 4.34
CA CYS A 29 4.13 3.84 5.76
C CYS A 29 5.54 4.39 5.97
N ASP A 30 6.55 3.88 5.24
CA ASP A 30 7.92 4.39 5.30
C ASP A 30 8.00 5.84 4.76
N MET A 31 7.30 6.18 3.68
CA MET A 31 7.21 7.55 3.16
C MET A 31 6.62 8.53 4.17
N ILE A 32 5.50 8.17 4.79
CA ILE A 32 4.83 8.99 5.82
C ILE A 32 5.75 9.14 7.03
N PHE A 33 6.38 8.06 7.48
CA PHE A 33 7.36 8.10 8.55
C PHE A 33 8.49 9.08 8.27
N GLU A 34 9.04 9.07 7.05
CA GLU A 34 10.10 9.98 6.66
C GLU A 34 9.65 11.45 6.70
N VAL A 35 8.41 11.74 6.30
CA VAL A 35 7.84 13.09 6.39
C VAL A 35 7.70 13.52 7.86
N MET A 36 7.20 12.63 8.73
CA MET A 36 7.09 12.89 10.17
C MET A 36 8.45 13.12 10.83
N ARG A 37 9.42 12.23 10.54
CA ARG A 37 10.79 12.27 11.08
C ARG A 37 11.52 13.56 10.73
N ASN A 38 11.30 14.07 9.53
CA ASN A 38 11.88 15.33 9.06
C ASN A 38 11.02 16.56 9.43
N GLU A 39 10.00 16.38 10.27
CA GLU A 39 9.07 17.40 10.73
C GLU A 39 8.38 18.19 9.61
N GLN A 40 8.24 17.57 8.44
CA GLN A 40 7.64 18.20 7.29
C GLN A 40 6.11 18.19 7.40
N PRO A 41 5.41 19.24 6.94
CA PRO A 41 3.96 19.23 6.93
C PRO A 41 3.42 18.17 5.95
N TYR A 42 2.22 17.64 6.21
CA TYR A 42 1.56 16.68 5.30
C TYR A 42 1.48 17.19 3.85
N GLY A 43 1.30 18.52 3.67
CA GLY A 43 1.27 19.15 2.34
C GLY A 43 2.58 19.10 1.55
N SER A 44 3.67 18.58 2.13
CA SER A 44 4.92 18.28 1.41
C SER A 44 4.84 16.98 0.59
N ILE A 45 3.84 16.14 0.84
CA ILE A 45 3.58 14.91 0.09
C ILE A 45 2.90 15.29 -1.25
N PRO A 46 3.40 14.84 -2.41
CA PRO A 46 2.72 15.05 -3.69
C PRO A 46 1.29 14.51 -3.67
N ASN A 47 0.35 15.19 -4.33
CA ASN A 47 -1.08 14.85 -4.27
C ASN A 47 -1.39 13.39 -4.64
N PHE A 48 -0.82 12.87 -5.73
CA PHE A 48 -1.01 11.47 -6.13
C PHE A 48 -0.49 10.49 -5.08
N SER A 49 0.67 10.78 -4.47
CA SER A 49 1.22 9.97 -3.38
C SER A 49 0.37 10.04 -2.12
N ALA A 50 -0.21 11.21 -1.81
CA ALA A 50 -1.11 11.38 -0.67
C ALA A 50 -2.44 10.63 -0.88
N ALA A 51 -3.00 10.69 -2.09
CA ALA A 51 -4.22 9.97 -2.45
C ALA A 51 -4.02 8.45 -2.36
N ASP A 52 -2.92 7.94 -2.91
CA ASP A 52 -2.63 6.50 -2.87
C ASP A 52 -2.24 6.02 -1.46
N ALA A 53 -1.46 6.83 -0.72
CA ALA A 53 -1.19 6.55 0.69
C ALA A 53 -2.47 6.51 1.54
N LEU A 54 -3.44 7.40 1.27
CA LEU A 54 -4.74 7.35 1.93
C LEU A 54 -5.49 6.05 1.63
N LEU A 55 -5.55 5.63 0.37
CA LEU A 55 -6.20 4.38 -0.03
C LEU A 55 -5.59 3.15 0.65
N VAL A 56 -4.26 3.11 0.74
CA VAL A 56 -3.53 1.93 1.23
C VAL A 56 -3.36 1.93 2.75
N THR A 57 -3.06 3.08 3.35
CA THR A 57 -2.74 3.20 4.79
C THR A 57 -3.90 3.73 5.62
N GLY A 58 -4.87 4.40 5.01
CA GLY A 58 -5.94 5.11 5.72
C GLY A 58 -5.55 6.49 6.24
N ILE A 59 -4.25 6.84 6.29
CA ILE A 59 -3.80 8.08 6.92
C ILE A 59 -4.18 9.29 6.07
N GLU A 60 -5.19 10.02 6.55
CA GLU A 60 -5.54 11.34 6.02
C GLU A 60 -4.72 12.47 6.66
N ARG A 61 -4.92 13.69 6.16
CA ARG A 61 -4.23 14.89 6.65
C ARG A 61 -4.45 15.12 8.15
N ASN A 62 -5.67 14.96 8.65
CA ASN A 62 -5.97 15.24 10.05
C ASN A 62 -5.34 14.19 10.96
N GLU A 63 -5.45 12.91 10.58
CA GLU A 63 -4.79 11.82 11.32
C GLU A 63 -3.27 11.99 11.37
N PHE A 64 -2.64 12.39 10.26
CA PHE A 64 -1.23 12.73 10.25
C PHE A 64 -0.90 13.85 11.26
N ILE A 65 -1.69 14.93 11.26
CA ILE A 65 -1.49 16.07 12.17
C ILE A 65 -1.63 15.62 13.63
N ASP A 66 -2.63 14.78 13.92
CA ASP A 66 -2.86 14.24 15.25
C ASP A 66 -1.72 13.35 15.73
N ILE A 67 -1.18 12.49 14.86
CA ILE A 67 0.00 11.67 15.16
C ILE A 67 1.20 12.59 15.46
N MET A 68 1.47 13.58 14.60
CA MET A 68 2.56 14.54 14.79
C MET A 68 2.43 15.30 16.12
N ASN A 69 1.23 15.74 16.47
CA ASN A 69 0.97 16.44 17.73
C ASN A 69 1.18 15.53 18.94
N LYS A 70 0.75 14.25 18.87
CA LYS A 70 1.03 13.25 19.92
C LYS A 70 2.54 13.03 20.10
N CYS A 71 3.30 12.93 19.01
CA CYS A 71 4.76 12.77 19.05
C CYS A 71 5.47 13.99 19.65
N ARG A 72 5.02 15.22 19.32
CA ARG A 72 5.50 16.48 19.89
C ARG A 72 5.19 16.62 21.37
N TYR A 73 3.94 16.35 21.76
CA TYR A 73 3.49 16.46 23.16
C TYR A 73 4.29 15.54 24.08
N LYS A 74 4.53 14.29 23.66
CA LYS A 74 5.35 13.33 24.44
C LYS A 74 6.85 13.67 24.43
N LYS A 75 7.29 14.73 23.71
CA LYS A 75 8.70 15.08 23.46
C LYS A 75 9.51 13.91 22.88
N ILE A 76 8.89 13.08 22.05
CA ILE A 76 9.51 11.88 21.45
C ILE A 76 10.04 12.17 20.03
N MET A 77 9.81 13.37 19.48
CA MET A 77 10.28 13.75 18.12
C MET A 77 11.77 13.46 17.88
N TRP A 78 12.64 13.82 18.83
CA TRP A 78 14.09 13.54 18.73
C TRP A 78 14.45 12.05 18.92
N LYS A 79 13.53 11.25 19.46
CA LYS A 79 13.64 9.79 19.57
C LYS A 79 12.90 9.07 18.45
N LEU A 80 12.20 9.78 17.56
CA LEU A 80 11.32 9.18 16.57
C LEU A 80 12.14 8.34 15.60
N ASN A 81 12.13 7.03 15.86
CA ASN A 81 12.75 6.01 15.04
C ASN A 81 11.66 5.14 14.42
N LYS A 82 12.04 4.25 13.50
CA LYS A 82 11.07 3.37 12.83
C LYS A 82 10.27 2.50 13.82
N SER A 83 10.81 2.16 14.99
CA SER A 83 10.11 1.35 15.99
C SER A 83 9.00 2.13 16.70
N ILE A 84 9.25 3.38 17.08
CA ILE A 84 8.26 4.23 17.75
C ILE A 84 7.19 4.69 16.75
N ALA A 85 7.59 5.02 15.52
CA ALA A 85 6.61 5.41 14.50
C ALA A 85 5.67 4.27 14.13
N LYS A 86 6.13 3.01 14.16
CA LYS A 86 5.25 1.84 14.01
C LYS A 86 4.17 1.74 15.09
N GLU A 87 4.31 2.40 16.24
CA GLU A 87 3.24 2.45 17.25
C GLU A 87 2.12 3.43 16.86
N PHE A 88 2.43 4.42 16.03
CA PHE A 88 1.48 5.45 15.60
C PHE A 88 0.99 5.27 14.17
N LEU A 89 1.72 4.51 13.35
CA LEU A 89 1.35 4.15 11.99
C LEU A 89 0.58 2.82 11.96
N PRO A 90 -0.31 2.63 10.97
CA PRO A 90 -0.99 1.37 10.73
C PRO A 90 0.00 0.21 10.60
N THR A 91 -0.41 -0.95 11.10
CA THR A 91 0.34 -2.21 10.99
C THR A 91 -0.17 -3.12 9.87
N GLN A 92 -1.35 -2.81 9.33
CA GLN A 92 -1.99 -3.50 8.21
C GLN A 92 -2.60 -2.46 7.26
N PRO A 93 -2.71 -2.77 5.96
CA PRO A 93 -3.42 -1.93 5.01
C PRO A 93 -4.90 -1.84 5.33
N VAL A 94 -5.54 -0.74 4.93
CA VAL A 94 -6.99 -0.58 4.99
C VAL A 94 -7.65 -1.47 3.94
N ASP A 95 -8.85 -1.97 4.25
CA ASP A 95 -9.66 -2.68 3.26
C ASP A 95 -10.19 -1.68 2.23
N PHE A 96 -9.94 -1.96 0.94
CA PHE A 96 -10.47 -1.20 -0.19
C PHE A 96 -11.15 -2.14 -1.20
N PRO A 97 -12.05 -1.61 -2.06
CA PRO A 97 -12.63 -2.38 -3.14
C PRO A 97 -11.53 -2.88 -4.11
N ILE A 98 -11.44 -4.20 -4.28
CA ILE A 98 -10.53 -4.84 -5.23
C ILE A 98 -11.38 -5.29 -6.41
N GLU A 99 -11.06 -4.81 -7.60
CA GLU A 99 -11.80 -5.21 -8.79
C GLU A 99 -11.41 -6.63 -9.24
N PRO A 100 -12.35 -7.42 -9.81
CA PRO A 100 -12.10 -8.81 -10.21
C PRO A 100 -10.96 -8.98 -11.24
N TRP A 101 -10.69 -7.95 -12.02
CA TRP A 101 -9.68 -7.94 -13.08
C TRP A 101 -8.30 -7.46 -12.62
N TRP A 102 -8.17 -6.94 -11.39
CA TRP A 102 -6.86 -6.53 -10.86
C TRP A 102 -5.92 -7.73 -10.77
N GLY A 103 -4.67 -7.50 -11.14
CA GLY A 103 -3.61 -8.50 -11.01
C GLY A 103 -3.28 -8.74 -9.53
N VAL A 104 -3.03 -10.00 -9.21
CA VAL A 104 -2.52 -10.45 -7.93
C VAL A 104 -1.04 -10.74 -8.11
N CYS A 105 -0.19 -10.00 -7.41
CA CYS A 105 1.23 -10.03 -7.62
C CYS A 105 1.97 -10.37 -6.32
N PHE A 106 3.02 -11.18 -6.45
CA PHE A 106 3.77 -11.68 -5.31
C PHE A 106 4.74 -10.64 -4.72
N VAL A 107 4.80 -10.55 -3.38
CA VAL A 107 5.85 -9.86 -2.62
C VAL A 107 6.73 -10.90 -1.95
N ASN A 108 8.04 -10.83 -2.21
CA ASN A 108 8.95 -11.87 -1.74
C ASN A 108 9.06 -11.90 -0.20
N PHE A 109 9.08 -13.10 0.38
CA PHE A 109 9.01 -13.34 1.82
C PHE A 109 10.16 -14.23 2.36
N THR A 110 10.33 -14.27 3.68
CA THR A 110 11.32 -15.11 4.36
C THR A 110 10.84 -16.55 4.48
N LEU A 111 11.77 -17.47 4.78
CA LEU A 111 11.43 -18.84 5.16
C LEU A 111 10.50 -18.91 6.40
N GLU A 112 10.60 -17.96 7.33
CA GLU A 112 9.72 -17.92 8.50
C GLU A 112 8.29 -17.52 8.14
N GLU A 113 8.12 -16.60 7.19
CA GLU A 113 6.82 -16.22 6.65
C GLU A 113 6.22 -17.36 5.83
N PHE A 114 7.04 -18.04 5.01
CA PHE A 114 6.62 -19.22 4.25
C PHE A 114 6.08 -20.33 5.14
N LYS A 115 6.76 -20.64 6.25
CA LYS A 115 6.35 -21.68 7.21
C LYS A 115 5.01 -21.40 7.91
N LYS A 116 4.52 -20.16 7.85
CA LYS A 116 3.25 -19.75 8.46
C LYS A 116 2.07 -19.85 7.49
N LEU A 117 2.32 -20.18 6.22
CA LEU A 117 1.27 -20.32 5.21
C LEU A 117 0.48 -21.61 5.43
N SER A 118 -0.84 -21.54 5.23
CA SER A 118 -1.68 -22.73 5.09
C SER A 118 -1.44 -23.42 3.73
N GLU A 119 -1.93 -24.64 3.55
CA GLU A 119 -1.87 -25.34 2.26
C GLU A 119 -2.56 -24.54 1.13
N GLU A 120 -3.70 -23.91 1.43
CA GLU A 120 -4.46 -23.10 0.48
C GLU A 120 -3.73 -21.79 0.13
N GLU A 121 -3.07 -21.17 1.13
CA GLU A 121 -2.23 -19.98 0.92
C GLU A 121 -0.99 -20.32 0.07
N MET A 122 -0.34 -21.46 0.32
CA MET A 122 0.78 -21.93 -0.50
C MET A 122 0.35 -22.18 -1.94
N ALA A 123 -0.78 -22.84 -2.15
CA ALA A 123 -1.33 -23.08 -3.49
C ALA A 123 -1.62 -21.76 -4.24
N THR A 124 -2.17 -20.76 -3.52
CA THR A 124 -2.41 -19.42 -4.06
C THR A 124 -1.11 -18.74 -4.49
N ILE A 125 -0.06 -18.79 -3.66
CA ILE A 125 1.26 -18.23 -3.99
C ILE A 125 1.89 -18.95 -5.19
N ASP A 126 1.82 -20.28 -5.24
CA ASP A 126 2.33 -21.07 -6.36
C ASP A 126 1.61 -20.72 -7.67
N GLN A 127 0.30 -20.46 -7.63
CA GLN A 127 -0.46 -20.00 -8.80
C GLN A 127 -0.04 -18.59 -9.23
N VAL A 128 0.12 -17.65 -8.30
CA VAL A 128 0.63 -16.29 -8.61
C VAL A 128 2.02 -16.34 -9.26
N CYS A 129 2.89 -17.25 -8.80
CA CYS A 129 4.25 -17.40 -9.32
C CYS A 129 4.32 -18.01 -10.73
N LYS A 130 3.26 -18.67 -11.21
CA LYS A 130 3.23 -19.24 -12.57
C LYS A 130 3.02 -18.19 -13.66
N GLU A 131 2.60 -16.97 -13.31
CA GLU A 131 2.44 -15.82 -14.23
C GLU A 131 1.53 -16.04 -15.46
N GLU A 132 0.83 -17.17 -15.54
CA GLU A 132 -0.03 -17.50 -16.70
C GLU A 132 -1.42 -16.85 -16.62
N ALA A 133 -1.96 -16.62 -15.41
CA ALA A 133 -3.19 -15.89 -15.17
C ALA A 133 -3.29 -15.46 -13.70
N ASN A 134 -3.24 -14.15 -13.44
CA ASN A 134 -3.18 -13.62 -12.07
C ASN A 134 -4.29 -12.62 -11.74
N SER A 135 -5.40 -12.58 -12.48
CA SER A 135 -6.54 -11.72 -12.11
C SER A 135 -7.19 -12.20 -10.79
N PHE A 136 -7.60 -11.25 -9.96
CA PHE A 136 -8.18 -11.48 -8.63
C PHE A 136 -9.37 -12.46 -8.64
N ILE A 137 -10.19 -12.43 -9.69
CA ILE A 137 -11.33 -13.35 -9.88
C ILE A 137 -10.95 -14.85 -9.88
N LEU A 138 -9.68 -15.18 -10.12
CA LEU A 138 -9.18 -16.55 -10.18
C LEU A 138 -8.74 -17.09 -8.82
N PHE A 139 -8.80 -16.28 -7.77
CA PHE A 139 -8.36 -16.63 -6.42
C PHE A 139 -9.51 -16.58 -5.42
N ASP A 140 -9.37 -17.33 -4.32
CA ASP A 140 -10.24 -17.17 -3.17
C ASP A 140 -10.06 -15.75 -2.59
N PRO A 141 -11.13 -14.93 -2.51
CA PRO A 141 -11.04 -13.55 -2.05
C PRO A 141 -10.52 -13.40 -0.62
N ASP A 142 -10.87 -14.33 0.28
CA ASP A 142 -10.50 -14.24 1.70
C ASP A 142 -9.03 -14.61 1.89
N ILE A 143 -8.55 -15.63 1.16
CA ILE A 143 -7.13 -16.02 1.14
C ILE A 143 -6.28 -14.88 0.57
N ALA A 144 -6.65 -14.33 -0.59
CA ALA A 144 -5.92 -13.24 -1.22
C ALA A 144 -5.89 -11.98 -0.33
N LYS A 145 -7.02 -11.59 0.27
CA LYS A 145 -7.06 -10.47 1.22
C LYS A 145 -6.21 -10.75 2.46
N GLY A 146 -6.23 -11.97 2.98
CA GLY A 146 -5.38 -12.39 4.11
C GLY A 146 -3.89 -12.29 3.82
N LEU A 147 -3.46 -12.73 2.63
CA LEU A 147 -2.10 -12.58 2.14
C LEU A 147 -1.72 -11.09 1.95
N HIS A 148 -2.62 -10.28 1.40
CA HIS A 148 -2.42 -8.84 1.20
C HIS A 148 -2.25 -8.09 2.52
N ARG A 149 -3.10 -8.38 3.52
CA ARG A 149 -3.00 -7.77 4.86
C ARG A 149 -1.67 -8.06 5.55
N ARG A 150 -1.05 -9.21 5.25
CA ARG A 150 0.29 -9.59 5.73
C ARG A 150 1.42 -9.05 4.85
N GLY A 151 1.11 -8.37 3.75
CA GLY A 151 2.07 -7.79 2.82
C GLY A 151 2.81 -8.81 1.94
N LEU A 152 2.24 -10.02 1.77
CA LEU A 152 2.83 -11.11 0.99
C LEU A 152 2.44 -11.06 -0.50
N ILE A 153 1.38 -10.32 -0.80
CA ILE A 153 0.97 -9.99 -2.17
C ILE A 153 0.60 -8.50 -2.25
N TYR A 154 0.53 -7.99 -3.46
CA TYR A 154 -0.03 -6.68 -3.77
C TYR A 154 -0.97 -6.79 -4.97
N PHE A 155 -1.90 -5.84 -5.09
CA PHE A 155 -2.77 -5.76 -6.25
C PHE A 155 -2.19 -4.78 -7.25
N ASP A 156 -2.16 -5.20 -8.51
CA ASP A 156 -1.67 -4.41 -9.64
C ASP A 156 -2.84 -4.09 -10.58
N VAL A 157 -2.86 -2.87 -11.09
CA VAL A 157 -3.86 -2.42 -12.04
C VAL A 157 -3.21 -2.52 -13.42
N PRO A 158 -3.55 -3.53 -14.25
CA PRO A 158 -2.97 -3.64 -15.58
C PRO A 158 -3.29 -2.38 -16.38
N VAL A 159 -2.24 -1.75 -16.93
CA VAL A 159 -2.35 -0.59 -17.83
C VAL A 159 -1.90 -1.01 -19.22
N TYR A 160 -2.81 -0.89 -20.18
CA TYR A 160 -2.58 -1.15 -21.59
C TYR A 160 -2.28 0.14 -22.35
N PRO A 161 -1.58 0.07 -23.50
CA PRO A 161 -1.24 1.25 -24.29
C PRO A 161 -2.42 2.13 -24.71
N ASP A 162 -3.60 1.52 -24.83
CA ASP A 162 -4.84 2.21 -25.25
C ASP A 162 -5.65 2.78 -24.07
N ASP A 163 -5.21 2.55 -22.82
CA ASP A 163 -5.90 3.03 -21.64
C ASP A 163 -5.83 4.54 -21.53
N ARG A 164 -6.94 5.14 -21.09
CA ARG A 164 -7.05 6.57 -20.82
C ARG A 164 -7.36 6.79 -19.36
N PHE A 165 -6.46 7.49 -18.67
CA PHE A 165 -6.71 7.92 -17.30
C PHE A 165 -7.64 9.12 -17.29
N GLN A 166 -8.77 8.99 -16.61
CA GLN A 166 -9.66 10.12 -16.33
C GLN A 166 -9.58 10.42 -14.84
N GLU A 167 -9.05 11.59 -14.48
CA GLU A 167 -9.20 12.10 -13.12
C GLU A 167 -10.70 12.27 -12.85
N ARG A 168 -11.19 11.72 -11.75
CA ARG A 168 -12.50 12.13 -11.23
C ARG A 168 -12.37 13.55 -10.68
N ILE A 169 -12.48 14.51 -11.58
CA ILE A 169 -12.73 15.89 -11.21
C ILE A 169 -14.21 15.93 -10.80
N ASN A 170 -14.45 15.86 -9.49
CA ASN A 170 -15.73 15.93 -8.79
C ASN A 170 -16.50 14.61 -8.64
N ASP A 171 -16.50 14.03 -7.43
CA ASP A 171 -17.61 13.18 -7.00
C ASP A 171 -18.72 14.08 -6.42
N ALA A 172 -19.57 14.57 -7.33
CA ALA A 172 -20.99 14.63 -7.03
C ALA A 172 -21.48 13.20 -6.72
N PRO A 173 -22.45 13.01 -5.79
CA PRO A 173 -22.93 11.68 -5.44
C PRO A 173 -23.48 10.96 -6.68
N PRO A 174 -23.34 9.61 -6.74
CA PRO A 174 -23.87 8.84 -7.86
C PRO A 174 -25.37 9.08 -7.96
N PRO A 175 -25.92 9.31 -9.17
CA PRO A 175 -27.36 9.34 -9.33
C PRO A 175 -27.88 7.96 -8.95
N PHE A 176 -28.72 7.94 -7.91
CA PHE A 176 -29.53 6.78 -7.56
C PHE A 176 -30.07 6.13 -8.82
N THR A 177 -29.90 4.81 -8.96
CA THR A 177 -30.93 4.03 -9.63
C THR A 177 -31.00 2.63 -9.03
N LEU A 178 -32.24 2.26 -8.72
CA LEU A 178 -32.75 0.94 -8.37
C LEU A 178 -32.45 -0.10 -9.45
#